data_AF-A0A1Q7K8P8-F1
#
_entry.id   AF-A0A1Q7K8P8-F1
#
_cell.length_a   1.000
_cell.length_b   1.000
_cell.length_c   1.000
_cell.angle_alpha   90.00
_cell.angle_beta   90.00
_cell.angle_gamma   90.00
#
_symmetry.space_group_name_H-M   'P 1'
#
loop_
_entity.id
_entity.type
_entity.pdbx_description
1 polymer ?
#
loop_
_entity_poly.entity_id
_entity_poly.type
_entity_poly.pdbx_seq_one_letter_code
_entity_poly.pdbx_strand_id
1 'polypeptide(L)'
;MAPDAFQGLLFGIQLGFLVSHEYTHHVHRHCVESQSGVIGLWTEFQHDATSGSMNSQAEELDADGYATYLVLAHLLHGNMRLSALAELGRSDLQGTDGDDPLLTCFFLAVLAFFCELWHGDTDMASVYRLRHPLPPVRITYMIRVAEMWCRQNGSVPQSWFNPARFQELFRAAAEVIEEKARQTWDAQMSFLRGGDGVQYDHELFERFEAVRQNRGQATINQPTCR
;
A
#
# COMPACT_ATOMS: atom_id res chain seq x y z
N MET A 1 27.96 3.19 -0.21
CA MET A 1 26.84 2.36 -0.69
C MET A 1 27.02 2.19 -2.19
N ALA A 2 27.00 0.97 -2.72
CA ALA A 2 26.95 0.77 -4.16
C ALA A 2 25.53 1.14 -4.65
N PRO A 3 25.36 2.00 -5.67
CA PRO A 3 24.03 2.39 -6.17
C PRO A 3 23.12 1.19 -6.46
N ASP A 4 23.70 0.12 -7.01
CA ASP A 4 22.99 -1.12 -7.35
C ASP A 4 22.40 -1.84 -6.13
N ALA A 5 23.07 -1.76 -4.97
CA ALA A 5 22.57 -2.38 -3.73
C ALA A 5 21.34 -1.64 -3.20
N PHE A 6 21.33 -0.31 -3.29
CA PHE A 6 20.18 0.49 -2.88
C PHE A 6 18.99 0.28 -3.81
N GLN A 7 19.23 0.29 -5.12
CA GLN A 7 18.19 0.00 -6.10
C GLN A 7 17.63 -1.42 -5.93
N GLY A 8 18.49 -2.40 -5.66
CA GLY A 8 18.09 -3.77 -5.33
C GLY A 8 17.18 -3.85 -4.11
N LEU A 9 17.51 -3.12 -3.03
CA LEU A 9 16.66 -3.02 -1.84
C LEU A 9 15.28 -2.45 -2.16
N LEU A 10 15.23 -1.30 -2.84
CA LEU A 10 13.97 -0.63 -3.17
C LEU A 10 13.09 -1.52 -4.06
N PHE A 11 13.68 -2.16 -5.07
CA PHE A 11 12.97 -3.10 -5.94
C PHE A 11 12.49 -4.34 -5.16
N GLY A 12 13.31 -4.89 -4.27
CA GLY A 12 12.94 -6.01 -3.41
C GLY A 12 11.75 -5.68 -2.50
N ILE A 13 11.69 -4.45 -1.98
CA ILE A 13 10.54 -3.97 -1.20
C ILE A 13 9.29 -3.86 -2.09
N GLN A 14 9.40 -3.27 -3.28
CA GLN A 14 8.26 -3.16 -4.22
C GLN A 14 7.70 -4.52 -4.59
N LEU A 15 8.58 -5.47 -4.95
CA LEU A 15 8.20 -6.84 -5.27
C LEU A 15 7.57 -7.54 -4.06
N GLY A 16 8.14 -7.36 -2.87
CA GLY A 16 7.59 -7.89 -1.63
C GLY A 16 6.19 -7.35 -1.33
N PHE A 17 5.95 -6.06 -1.57
CA PHE A 17 4.65 -5.42 -1.44
C PHE A 17 3.63 -6.02 -2.42
N LEU A 18 3.96 -6.06 -3.72
CA LEU A 18 3.10 -6.61 -4.77
C LEU A 18 2.75 -8.09 -4.50
N VAL A 19 3.75 -8.92 -4.21
CA VAL A 19 3.52 -10.35 -3.90
C VAL A 19 2.66 -10.50 -2.66
N SER A 20 2.87 -9.68 -1.63
CA SER A 20 2.05 -9.72 -0.42
C SER A 20 0.62 -9.24 -0.66
N HIS A 21 0.43 -8.25 -1.53
CA HIS A 21 -0.90 -7.76 -1.95
C HIS A 21 -1.68 -8.88 -2.65
N GLU A 22 -1.10 -9.51 -3.67
CA GLU A 22 -1.71 -10.64 -4.39
C GLU A 22 -1.93 -11.87 -3.49
N TYR A 23 -0.96 -12.17 -2.63
CA TYR A 23 -1.11 -13.19 -1.60
C TYR A 23 -2.31 -12.89 -0.71
N THR A 24 -2.52 -11.63 -0.37
CA THR A 24 -3.66 -11.20 0.44
C THR A 24 -4.95 -11.60 -0.24
N HIS A 25 -5.19 -11.22 -1.50
CA HIS A 25 -6.41 -11.62 -2.22
C HIS A 25 -6.69 -13.12 -2.10
N HIS A 26 -5.64 -13.95 -2.20
CA HIS A 26 -5.76 -15.40 -2.02
C HIS A 26 -6.17 -15.80 -0.60
N VAL A 27 -5.41 -15.40 0.43
CA VAL A 27 -5.68 -15.87 1.81
C VAL A 27 -6.90 -15.23 2.44
N HIS A 28 -7.21 -14.02 2.02
CA HIS A 28 -8.36 -13.25 2.47
C HIS A 28 -9.63 -13.53 1.68
N ARG A 29 -9.52 -14.38 0.63
CA ARG A 29 -10.61 -14.81 -0.24
C ARG A 29 -11.37 -13.64 -0.85
N HIS A 30 -10.64 -12.62 -1.28
CA HIS A 30 -11.22 -11.52 -2.04
C HIS A 30 -11.87 -12.07 -3.31
N CYS A 31 -13.04 -11.53 -3.64
CA CYS A 31 -13.71 -11.84 -4.89
C CYS A 31 -12.96 -11.14 -6.01
N VAL A 32 -11.86 -11.73 -6.47
CA VAL A 32 -11.25 -11.31 -7.74
C VAL A 32 -12.26 -11.62 -8.83
N GLU A 33 -13.11 -10.65 -9.18
CA GLU A 33 -13.97 -10.70 -10.36
C GLU A 33 -13.07 -10.64 -11.61
N SER A 34 -12.31 -11.71 -11.84
CA SER A 34 -11.52 -11.87 -13.05
C SER A 34 -12.46 -12.37 -14.15
N GLN A 35 -12.73 -11.51 -15.13
CA GLN A 35 -13.46 -11.90 -16.35
C GLN A 35 -12.66 -12.87 -17.25
N SER A 36 -11.49 -13.34 -16.83
CA SER A 36 -10.76 -14.39 -17.50
C SER A 36 -9.89 -15.10 -16.47
N GLY A 37 -9.83 -16.43 -16.49
CA GLY A 37 -9.10 -17.29 -15.55
C GLY A 37 -7.57 -17.15 -15.60
N VAL A 38 -7.06 -15.93 -15.70
CA VAL A 38 -5.66 -15.55 -15.56
C VAL A 38 -5.44 -15.15 -14.10
N ILE A 39 -4.39 -15.72 -13.50
CA ILE A 39 -3.95 -15.47 -12.13
C ILE A 39 -3.78 -13.95 -11.92
N GLY A 40 -4.34 -13.41 -10.83
CA GLY A 40 -4.62 -12.00 -10.54
C GLY A 40 -3.46 -10.99 -10.60
N LEU A 41 -2.21 -11.44 -10.76
CA LEU A 41 -1.01 -10.60 -10.81
C LEU A 41 -1.01 -9.51 -11.90
N TRP A 42 -1.93 -9.59 -12.87
CA TRP A 42 -1.96 -8.72 -14.04
C TRP A 42 -3.00 -7.59 -13.96
N THR A 43 -3.91 -7.59 -12.98
CA THR A 43 -4.97 -6.57 -12.92
C THR A 43 -4.45 -5.21 -12.48
N GLU A 44 -3.43 -5.14 -11.63
CA GLU A 44 -2.79 -3.88 -11.23
C GLU A 44 -2.11 -3.15 -12.40
N PHE A 45 -1.77 -3.89 -13.47
CA PHE A 45 -1.20 -3.34 -14.71
C PHE A 45 -2.26 -3.04 -15.79
N GLN A 46 -3.53 -3.38 -15.57
CA GLN A 46 -4.60 -3.13 -16.55
C GLN A 46 -5.32 -1.82 -16.26
N HIS A 47 -5.05 -0.85 -17.13
CA HIS A 47 -5.22 0.58 -16.87
C HIS A 47 -6.65 1.10 -16.68
N ASP A 48 -7.71 0.40 -17.09
CA ASP A 48 -9.07 0.98 -17.04
C ASP A 48 -10.15 -0.11 -17.12
N ALA A 49 -10.32 -0.87 -16.05
CA ALA A 49 -11.53 -1.68 -15.90
C ALA A 49 -12.55 -0.89 -15.05
N THR A 50 -13.39 -0.08 -15.70
CA THR A 50 -14.60 0.55 -15.11
C THR A 50 -15.69 -0.49 -14.73
N SER A 51 -15.29 -1.74 -14.52
CA SER A 51 -16.10 -2.87 -14.09
C SER A 51 -15.90 -3.22 -12.61
N GLY A 52 -15.34 -2.30 -11.82
CA GLY A 52 -15.18 -2.47 -10.38
C GLY A 52 -16.39 -2.02 -9.58
N SER A 53 -16.24 -2.05 -8.26
CA SER A 53 -17.23 -1.58 -7.30
C SER A 53 -16.57 -1.06 -6.03
N MET A 54 -17.33 -0.37 -5.19
CA MET A 54 -16.84 0.01 -3.86
C MET A 54 -16.42 -1.19 -3.00
N ASN A 55 -16.99 -2.37 -3.23
CA ASN A 55 -16.57 -3.59 -2.52
C ASN A 55 -15.22 -4.08 -3.03
N SER A 56 -14.98 -4.08 -4.35
CA SER A 56 -13.66 -4.44 -4.89
C SER A 56 -12.60 -3.46 -4.39
N GLN A 57 -12.90 -2.15 -4.37
CA GLN A 57 -11.98 -1.15 -3.84
C GLN A 57 -11.68 -1.37 -2.34
N ALA A 58 -12.66 -1.79 -1.55
CA ALA A 58 -12.45 -2.12 -0.14
C ALA A 58 -11.55 -3.35 0.04
N GLU A 59 -11.69 -4.37 -0.82
CA GLU A 59 -10.79 -5.53 -0.86
C GLU A 59 -9.35 -5.13 -1.23
N GLU A 60 -9.17 -4.22 -2.18
CA GLU A 60 -7.87 -3.66 -2.54
C GLU A 60 -7.21 -2.91 -1.36
N LEU A 61 -7.98 -2.12 -0.59
CA LEU A 61 -7.46 -1.48 0.62
C LEU A 61 -7.07 -2.48 1.72
N ASP A 62 -7.80 -3.59 1.84
CA ASP A 62 -7.44 -4.68 2.73
C ASP A 62 -6.17 -5.41 2.26
N ALA A 63 -6.00 -5.60 0.95
CA ALA A 63 -4.79 -6.14 0.35
C ALA A 63 -3.57 -5.24 0.60
N ASP A 64 -3.69 -3.93 0.39
CA ASP A 64 -2.63 -2.96 0.71
C ASP A 64 -2.25 -2.96 2.18
N GLY A 65 -3.25 -2.97 3.06
CA GLY A 65 -3.05 -2.96 4.49
C GLY A 65 -2.31 -4.22 4.95
N TYR A 66 -2.74 -5.39 4.50
CA TYR A 66 -2.07 -6.64 4.89
C TYR A 66 -0.69 -6.79 4.24
N ALA A 67 -0.51 -6.34 3.00
CA ALA A 67 0.81 -6.28 2.36
C ALA A 67 1.78 -5.39 3.14
N THR A 68 1.33 -4.20 3.55
CA THR A 68 2.08 -3.29 4.43
C THR A 68 2.49 -4.00 5.72
N TYR A 69 1.56 -4.66 6.39
CA TYR A 69 1.83 -5.42 7.60
C TYR A 69 2.91 -6.48 7.39
N LEU A 70 2.80 -7.29 6.33
CA LEU A 70 3.73 -8.39 6.05
C LEU A 70 5.13 -7.89 5.68
N VAL A 71 5.22 -6.85 4.83
CA VAL A 71 6.51 -6.28 4.44
C VAL A 71 7.20 -5.66 5.66
N LEU A 72 6.49 -4.88 6.47
CA LEU A 72 7.08 -4.29 7.69
C LEU A 72 7.51 -5.36 8.69
N ALA A 73 6.72 -6.42 8.87
CA ALA A 73 7.09 -7.54 9.73
C ALA A 73 8.41 -8.20 9.29
N HIS A 74 8.61 -8.42 7.98
CA HIS A 74 9.84 -9.00 7.45
C HIS A 74 11.02 -8.02 7.45
N LEU A 75 10.78 -6.76 7.09
CA LEU A 75 11.80 -5.74 6.92
C LEU A 75 12.33 -5.24 8.27
N LEU A 76 11.45 -4.98 9.23
CA LEU A 76 11.82 -4.39 10.51
C LEU A 76 12.13 -5.46 11.55
N HIS A 77 11.36 -6.55 11.65
CA HIS A 77 11.52 -7.55 12.71
C HIS A 77 11.92 -8.95 12.20
N GLY A 78 12.05 -9.13 10.89
CA GLY A 78 12.24 -10.44 10.28
C GLY A 78 13.57 -10.63 9.57
N ASN A 79 13.61 -11.66 8.73
CA ASN A 79 14.82 -12.14 8.08
C ASN A 79 15.41 -11.15 7.06
N MET A 80 14.62 -10.19 6.56
CA MET A 80 15.11 -9.18 5.61
C MET A 80 15.89 -8.04 6.28
N ARG A 81 15.78 -7.87 7.60
CA ARG A 81 16.38 -6.73 8.30
C ARG A 81 17.89 -6.64 8.09
N LEU A 82 18.61 -7.72 8.35
CA LEU A 82 20.07 -7.71 8.33
C LEU A 82 20.62 -7.48 6.92
N SER A 83 20.00 -8.08 5.90
CA SER A 83 20.40 -7.86 4.50
C SER A 83 20.09 -6.43 4.07
N ALA A 84 18.92 -5.90 4.40
CA ALA A 84 18.54 -4.53 4.05
C ALA A 84 19.45 -3.49 4.72
N LEU A 85 19.80 -3.68 6.00
CA LEU A 85 20.77 -2.81 6.69
C LEU A 85 22.16 -2.92 6.05
N ALA A 86 22.58 -4.11 5.63
CA ALA A 86 23.85 -4.29 4.93
C ALA A 86 23.87 -3.60 3.55
N GLU A 87 22.78 -3.68 2.80
CA GLU A 87 22.60 -2.97 1.52
C GLU A 87 22.66 -1.44 1.72
N LEU A 88 22.15 -0.94 2.85
CA LEU A 88 22.28 0.46 3.26
C LEU A 88 23.68 0.81 3.81
N GLY A 89 24.59 -0.16 3.94
CA GLY A 89 25.90 0.05 4.58
C GLY A 89 25.78 0.43 6.06
N ARG A 90 24.72 -0.03 6.73
CA ARG A 90 24.33 0.24 8.12
C ARG A 90 24.22 -1.02 8.97
N SER A 91 25.05 -2.04 8.69
CA SER A 91 25.09 -3.29 9.46
C SER A 91 25.50 -3.10 10.93
N ASP A 92 25.99 -1.91 11.28
CA ASP A 92 26.35 -1.51 12.64
C ASP A 92 25.13 -1.20 13.52
N LEU A 93 23.96 -0.91 12.93
CA LEU A 93 22.75 -0.58 13.68
C LEU A 93 22.14 -1.83 14.32
N GLN A 94 21.71 -1.69 15.58
CA GLN A 94 21.14 -2.75 16.38
C GLN A 94 19.76 -2.37 16.92
N GLY A 95 19.01 -3.34 17.41
CA GLY A 95 17.69 -3.11 17.99
C GLY A 95 16.80 -2.34 17.01
N THR A 96 16.18 -1.25 17.47
CA THR A 96 15.31 -0.37 16.69
C THR A 96 16.04 0.78 15.99
N ASP A 97 17.37 0.92 16.16
CA ASP A 97 18.13 2.05 15.58
C ASP A 97 18.14 2.02 14.04
N GLY A 98 17.92 0.84 13.46
CA GLY A 98 17.78 0.64 12.01
C GLY A 98 16.38 0.91 11.46
N ASP A 99 15.38 1.20 12.29
CA ASP A 99 13.98 1.23 11.84
C ASP A 99 13.66 2.46 11.01
N ASP A 100 14.18 3.63 11.39
CA ASP A 100 14.00 4.88 10.62
C ASP A 100 14.48 4.77 9.16
N PRO A 101 15.72 4.34 8.87
CA PRO A 101 16.17 4.21 7.49
C PRO A 101 15.46 3.10 6.72
N LEU A 102 15.11 1.98 7.36
CA LEU A 102 14.36 0.89 6.71
C LEU A 102 12.93 1.31 6.38
N LEU A 103 12.25 1.99 7.30
CA LEU A 103 10.90 2.51 7.10
C LEU A 103 10.90 3.61 6.01
N THR A 104 11.95 4.44 5.98
CA THR A 104 12.16 5.41 4.89
C THR A 104 12.28 4.70 3.53
N CYS A 105 13.05 3.62 3.44
CA CYS A 105 13.14 2.82 2.21
C CYS A 105 11.80 2.19 1.83
N PHE A 106 11.05 1.69 2.81
CA PHE A 106 9.71 1.16 2.59
C PHE A 106 8.79 2.19 1.92
N PHE A 107 8.66 3.37 2.51
CA PHE A 107 7.79 4.40 1.96
C PHE A 107 8.29 4.95 0.62
N LEU A 108 9.60 5.16 0.43
CA LEU A 108 10.13 5.57 -0.88
C LEU A 108 9.78 4.55 -1.97
N ALA A 109 10.00 3.27 -1.70
CA ALA A 109 9.73 2.19 -2.64
C ALA A 109 8.25 2.11 -3.03
N VAL A 110 7.35 2.10 -2.04
CA VAL A 110 5.92 1.92 -2.29
C VAL A 110 5.25 3.20 -2.80
N LEU A 111 5.69 4.38 -2.37
CA LEU A 111 5.22 5.65 -2.96
C LEU A 111 5.60 5.74 -4.43
N ALA A 112 6.85 5.41 -4.78
CA ALA A 112 7.29 5.38 -6.19
C ALA A 112 6.46 4.41 -7.04
N PHE A 113 6.06 3.27 -6.47
CA PHE A 113 5.16 2.32 -7.12
C PHE A 113 3.77 2.93 -7.43
N PHE A 114 3.13 3.55 -6.45
CA PHE A 114 1.83 4.23 -6.65
C PHE A 114 1.92 5.41 -7.63
N CYS A 115 3.07 6.06 -7.64
CA CYS A 115 3.40 7.17 -8.50
C CYS A 115 3.53 6.79 -9.98
N GLU A 116 4.18 5.67 -10.27
CA GLU A 116 4.44 5.19 -11.65
C GLU A 116 3.24 4.44 -12.25
N LEU A 117 2.44 3.74 -11.44
CA LEU A 117 1.40 2.85 -11.98
C LEU A 117 0.06 3.53 -12.25
N TRP A 118 -0.20 4.69 -11.66
CA TRP A 118 -1.42 5.46 -11.88
C TRP A 118 -1.19 6.66 -12.78
N HIS A 119 -0.77 6.35 -14.01
CA HIS A 119 -1.07 7.20 -15.14
C HIS A 119 -2.54 7.00 -15.55
N GLY A 120 -3.17 7.97 -16.19
CA GLY A 120 -4.53 7.82 -16.72
C GLY A 120 -5.46 8.94 -16.27
N ASP A 121 -6.20 9.48 -17.24
CA ASP A 121 -7.23 10.49 -17.00
C ASP A 121 -8.41 9.83 -16.27
N THR A 122 -8.30 9.69 -14.94
CA THR A 122 -9.36 9.08 -14.13
C THR A 122 -10.61 9.97 -14.20
N ASP A 123 -11.70 9.44 -14.77
CA ASP A 123 -12.99 10.12 -14.72
C ASP A 123 -13.52 10.07 -13.29
N MET A 124 -13.47 11.20 -12.58
CA MET A 124 -13.96 11.32 -11.20
C MET A 124 -15.46 10.99 -11.08
N ALA A 125 -16.25 11.13 -12.16
CA ALA A 125 -17.66 10.71 -12.15
C ALA A 125 -17.82 9.19 -12.08
N SER A 126 -16.76 8.43 -12.38
CA SER A 126 -16.74 6.97 -12.36
C SER A 126 -16.04 6.37 -11.13
N VAL A 127 -15.60 7.20 -10.17
CA VAL A 127 -14.75 6.78 -9.04
C VAL A 127 -15.32 5.59 -8.24
N TYR A 128 -16.64 5.53 -8.05
CA TYR A 128 -17.32 4.43 -7.34
C TYR A 128 -17.33 3.09 -8.09
N ARG A 129 -16.97 3.09 -9.38
CA ARG A 129 -16.93 1.92 -10.28
C ARG A 129 -15.50 1.54 -10.68
N LEU A 130 -14.49 2.22 -10.15
CA LEU A 130 -13.11 1.81 -10.34
C LEU A 130 -12.89 0.46 -9.65
N ARG A 131 -11.99 -0.35 -10.19
CA ARG A 131 -11.55 -1.59 -9.55
C ARG A 131 -10.68 -1.29 -8.32
N HIS A 132 -9.73 -0.36 -8.49
CA HIS A 132 -8.81 0.06 -7.43
C HIS A 132 -9.22 1.44 -6.88
N PRO A 133 -9.02 1.70 -5.57
CA PRO A 133 -9.19 3.02 -5.02
C PRO A 133 -8.25 4.04 -5.66
N LEU A 134 -8.58 5.33 -5.53
CA LEU A 134 -7.65 6.39 -5.91
C LEU A 134 -6.33 6.25 -5.13
N PRO A 135 -5.16 6.39 -5.78
CA PRO A 135 -3.85 6.24 -5.13
C PRO A 135 -3.67 7.04 -3.84
N PRO A 136 -4.12 8.32 -3.74
CA PRO A 136 -4.00 9.04 -2.48
C PRO A 136 -4.74 8.38 -1.31
N VAL A 137 -5.85 7.68 -1.59
CA VAL A 137 -6.58 6.91 -0.57
C VAL A 137 -5.79 5.66 -0.18
N ARG A 138 -5.30 4.88 -1.16
CA ARG A 138 -4.43 3.71 -0.90
C ARG A 138 -3.23 4.07 -0.02
N ILE A 139 -2.54 5.17 -0.35
CA ILE A 139 -1.40 5.70 0.40
C ILE A 139 -1.80 6.11 1.83
N THR A 140 -2.92 6.81 1.99
CA THR A 140 -3.41 7.23 3.32
C THR A 140 -3.63 6.02 4.23
N TYR A 141 -4.21 4.94 3.70
CA TYR A 141 -4.48 3.73 4.48
C TYR A 141 -3.22 2.92 4.78
N MET A 142 -2.32 2.79 3.80
CA MET A 142 -0.99 2.22 4.03
C MET A 142 -0.26 2.94 5.17
N ILE A 143 -0.25 4.28 5.19
CA ILE A 143 0.36 5.08 6.26
C ILE A 143 -0.28 4.74 7.61
N ARG A 144 -1.61 4.67 7.69
CA ARG A 144 -2.33 4.30 8.94
C ARG A 144 -1.94 2.90 9.43
N VAL A 145 -1.80 1.93 8.54
CA VAL A 145 -1.40 0.57 8.92
C VAL A 145 0.06 0.52 9.36
N ALA A 146 0.95 1.23 8.67
CA ALA A 146 2.35 1.35 9.08
C ALA A 146 2.50 2.03 10.44
N GLU A 147 1.74 3.10 10.72
CA GLU A 147 1.70 3.77 12.03
C GLU A 147 1.20 2.83 13.13
N MET A 148 0.09 2.12 12.87
CA MET A 148 -0.43 1.11 13.78
C MET A 148 0.61 0.04 14.08
N TRP A 149 1.27 -0.51 13.06
CA TRP A 149 2.29 -1.54 13.20
C TRP A 149 3.45 -1.03 14.04
N CYS A 150 3.99 0.15 13.71
CA CYS A 150 5.13 0.74 14.43
C CYS A 150 4.80 0.99 15.90
N ARG A 151 3.60 1.50 16.19
CA ARG A 151 3.12 1.72 17.56
C ARG A 151 3.00 0.42 18.35
N GLN A 152 2.48 -0.65 17.75
CA GLN A 152 2.32 -1.95 18.42
C GLN A 152 3.66 -2.64 18.68
N ASN A 153 4.66 -2.38 17.84
CA ASN A 153 5.95 -3.06 17.86
C ASN A 153 7.07 -2.23 18.50
N GLY A 154 6.80 -0.99 18.92
CA GLY A 154 7.80 -0.12 19.54
C GLY A 154 8.93 0.28 18.59
N SER A 155 8.63 0.44 17.29
CA SER A 155 9.63 0.64 16.23
C SER A 155 10.14 2.09 16.17
N VAL A 156 9.36 3.00 15.58
CA VAL A 156 9.66 4.45 15.51
C VAL A 156 8.67 5.26 16.35
N PRO A 157 9.03 6.46 16.85
CA PRO A 157 8.11 7.32 17.59
C PRO A 157 6.98 7.83 16.69
N GLN A 158 5.83 8.18 17.29
CA GLN A 158 4.68 8.71 16.55
C GLN A 158 5.02 9.98 15.73
N SER A 159 5.97 10.80 16.21
CA SER A 159 6.46 11.98 15.50
C SER A 159 7.13 11.65 14.16
N TRP A 160 7.50 10.39 13.91
CA TRP A 160 8.00 9.94 12.63
C TRP A 160 6.96 10.14 11.51
N PHE A 161 5.69 9.88 11.81
CA PHE A 161 4.54 9.99 10.89
C PHE A 161 4.07 11.43 10.65
N ASN A 162 4.98 12.41 10.80
CA ASN A 162 4.70 13.81 10.52
C ASN A 162 4.35 14.02 9.04
N PRO A 163 3.24 14.71 8.70
CA PRO A 163 2.90 15.06 7.33
C PRO A 163 4.03 15.70 6.52
N ALA A 164 4.89 16.52 7.13
CA ALA A 164 6.02 17.14 6.44
C ALA A 164 7.01 16.11 5.87
N ARG A 165 7.26 15.01 6.61
CA ARG A 165 8.12 13.92 6.15
C ARG A 165 7.52 13.23 4.92
N PHE A 166 6.22 12.94 4.94
CA PHE A 166 5.55 12.33 3.79
C PHE A 166 5.52 13.23 2.57
N GLN A 167 5.45 14.56 2.75
CA GLN A 167 5.59 15.50 1.64
C GLN A 167 6.98 15.43 0.99
N GLU A 168 8.04 15.27 1.80
CA GLU A 168 9.41 15.09 1.30
C GLU A 168 9.59 13.74 0.59
N LEU A 169 9.10 12.64 1.19
CA LEU A 169 9.16 11.31 0.59
C LEU A 169 8.39 11.26 -0.73
N PHE A 170 7.18 11.84 -0.75
CA PHE A 170 6.38 11.93 -1.97
C PHE A 170 7.06 12.79 -3.03
N ARG A 171 7.67 13.92 -2.65
CA ARG A 171 8.44 14.74 -3.59
C ARG A 171 9.60 13.94 -4.20
N ALA A 172 10.36 13.22 -3.40
CA ALA A 172 11.46 12.39 -3.87
C ALA A 172 10.99 11.26 -4.79
N ALA A 173 9.88 10.59 -4.44
CA ALA A 173 9.27 9.57 -5.30
C ALA A 173 8.71 10.16 -6.60
N ALA A 174 8.22 11.40 -6.57
CA ALA A 174 7.62 12.08 -7.71
C ALA A 174 8.61 12.77 -8.66
N GLU A 175 9.86 12.99 -8.23
CA GLU A 175 10.90 13.60 -9.07
C GLU A 175 11.24 12.79 -10.32
N VAL A 176 10.94 11.49 -10.32
CA VAL A 176 11.21 10.58 -11.44
C VAL A 176 10.01 10.37 -12.38
N ILE A 177 8.86 10.99 -12.09
CA ILE A 177 7.62 10.78 -12.85
C ILE A 177 7.36 11.94 -13.83
N GLU A 178 6.70 11.64 -14.95
CA GLU A 178 6.25 12.61 -15.95
C GLU A 178 5.21 13.64 -15.40
N GLU A 179 5.24 14.84 -15.97
CA GLU A 179 4.39 15.98 -15.58
C GLU A 179 2.87 15.67 -15.63
N LYS A 180 2.43 14.82 -16.57
CA LYS A 180 1.01 14.42 -16.70
C LYS A 180 0.50 13.67 -15.45
N ALA A 181 1.34 12.84 -14.84
CA ALA A 181 0.99 12.11 -13.62
C ALA A 181 0.72 13.08 -12.46
N ARG A 182 1.47 14.18 -12.40
CA ARG A 182 1.31 15.22 -11.37
C ARG A 182 -0.03 15.93 -11.47
N GLN A 183 -0.48 16.25 -12.69
CA GLN A 183 -1.79 16.88 -12.90
C GLN A 183 -2.94 15.95 -12.50
N THR A 184 -2.81 14.67 -12.83
CA THR A 184 -3.78 13.63 -12.43
C THR A 184 -3.87 13.51 -10.91
N TRP A 185 -2.71 13.48 -10.25
CA TRP A 185 -2.62 13.47 -8.79
C TRP A 185 -3.31 14.68 -8.15
N ASP A 186 -3.03 15.89 -8.66
CA ASP A 186 -3.63 17.13 -8.14
C ASP A 186 -5.16 17.12 -8.32
N ALA A 187 -5.68 16.58 -9.43
CA ALA A 187 -7.12 16.42 -9.66
C ALA A 187 -7.77 15.45 -8.67
N GLN A 188 -7.14 14.29 -8.42
CA GLN A 188 -7.61 13.32 -7.43
C GLN A 188 -7.59 13.92 -6.01
N MET A 189 -6.52 14.62 -5.64
CA MET A 189 -6.43 15.32 -4.36
C MET A 189 -7.47 16.44 -4.22
N SER A 190 -7.78 17.15 -5.32
CA SER A 190 -8.84 18.17 -5.33
C SER A 190 -10.22 17.53 -5.13
N PHE A 191 -10.52 16.42 -5.82
CA PHE A 191 -11.74 15.65 -5.64
C PHE A 191 -11.90 15.18 -4.19
N LEU A 192 -10.87 14.56 -3.61
CA LEU A 192 -10.88 14.04 -2.23
C LEU A 192 -11.08 15.12 -1.16
N ARG A 193 -10.77 16.38 -1.47
CA ARG A 193 -11.04 17.53 -0.58
C ARG A 193 -12.45 18.09 -0.72
N GLY A 194 -13.17 17.74 -1.80
CA GLY A 194 -14.55 18.12 -2.04
C GLY A 194 -15.55 17.27 -1.25
N GLY A 195 -16.83 17.69 -1.25
CA GLY A 195 -17.90 16.96 -0.55
C GLY A 195 -18.07 15.52 -1.04
N ASP A 196 -18.08 15.33 -2.36
CA ASP A 196 -18.22 14.01 -2.97
C ASP A 196 -17.04 13.09 -2.65
N GLY A 197 -15.82 13.65 -2.58
CA GLY A 197 -14.62 12.91 -2.21
C GLY A 197 -14.61 12.48 -0.75
N VAL A 198 -15.08 13.34 0.16
CA VAL A 198 -15.26 13.00 1.58
C VAL A 198 -16.31 11.88 1.74
N GLN A 199 -17.41 11.96 1.00
CA GLN A 199 -18.42 10.90 1.00
C GLN A 199 -17.84 9.59 0.46
N TYR A 200 -17.10 9.64 -0.65
CA TYR A 200 -16.42 8.48 -1.23
C TYR A 200 -15.46 7.82 -0.24
N ASP A 201 -14.57 8.58 0.42
CA ASP A 201 -13.62 8.04 1.41
C ASP A 201 -14.34 7.42 2.61
N HIS A 202 -15.41 8.06 3.09
CA HIS A 202 -16.22 7.54 4.19
C HIS A 202 -16.90 6.21 3.81
N GLU A 203 -17.58 6.18 2.67
CA GLU A 203 -18.25 5.00 2.15
C GLU A 203 -17.30 3.83 1.85
N LEU A 204 -16.06 4.15 1.44
CA LEU A 204 -15.02 3.17 1.23
C LEU A 204 -14.49 2.62 2.56
N PHE A 205 -14.29 3.49 3.55
CA PHE A 205 -13.89 3.09 4.90
C PHE A 205 -14.87 2.11 5.54
N GLU A 206 -16.18 2.39 5.46
CA GLU A 206 -17.21 1.53 6.02
C GLU A 206 -17.18 0.12 5.40
N ARG A 207 -16.99 0.04 4.08
CA ARG A 207 -16.88 -1.24 3.37
C ARG A 207 -15.59 -1.98 3.71
N PHE A 208 -14.48 -1.26 3.81
CA PHE A 208 -13.20 -1.81 4.25
C PHE A 208 -13.31 -2.43 5.65
N GLU A 209 -13.92 -1.74 6.61
CA GLU A 209 -14.15 -2.27 7.95
C GLU A 209 -15.08 -3.51 7.92
N ALA A 210 -16.12 -3.50 7.09
CA ALA A 210 -17.00 -4.66 6.92
C ALA A 210 -16.25 -5.90 6.36
N VAL A 211 -15.38 -5.71 5.36
CA VAL A 211 -14.51 -6.78 4.82
C VAL A 211 -13.69 -7.42 5.94
N ARG A 212 -13.08 -6.61 6.81
CA ARG A 212 -12.26 -7.09 7.94
C ARG A 212 -13.08 -7.77 9.03
N GLN A 213 -14.25 -7.23 9.39
CA GLN A 213 -15.12 -7.79 10.43
C GLN A 213 -15.71 -9.14 10.03
N ASN A 214 -16.13 -9.29 8.78
CA ASN A 214 -16.65 -10.55 8.25
C ASN A 214 -15.61 -11.68 8.33
N ARG A 215 -14.31 -11.36 8.25
CA ARG A 215 -13.25 -12.35 8.50
C ARG A 215 -13.10 -12.73 9.97
N GLY A 216 -13.16 -11.76 10.88
CA GLY A 216 -13.10 -12.03 12.32
C GLY A 216 -14.18 -13.01 12.78
N GLN A 217 -15.34 -13.02 12.11
CA GLN A 217 -16.43 -13.97 12.37
C GLN A 217 -16.24 -15.32 11.66
N ALA A 218 -15.66 -15.34 10.44
CA ALA A 218 -15.39 -16.57 9.70
C ALA A 218 -14.30 -17.45 10.35
N THR A 219 -13.35 -16.87 11.10
CA THR A 219 -12.35 -17.62 11.88
C THR A 219 -12.88 -18.18 13.20
N ILE A 220 -13.98 -17.65 13.74
CA ILE A 220 -14.62 -18.15 14.98
C ILE A 220 -15.52 -19.37 14.70
N ASN A 221 -16.04 -19.50 13.48
CA ASN A 221 -16.98 -20.56 13.09
C ASN A 221 -16.35 -21.66 12.21
N GLN A 222 -15.09 -22.04 12.45
CA GLN A 222 -14.57 -23.28 11.87
C GLN A 222 -14.92 -24.48 12.78
N PRO A 223 -15.74 -25.45 12.31
CA PRO A 223 -15.79 -26.74 12.98
C PRO A 223 -14.41 -27.39 12.84
N THR A 224 -13.89 -27.88 13.96
CA THR A 224 -12.69 -28.72 14.01
C THR A 224 -12.92 -29.94 13.13
N CYS A 225 -12.36 -29.93 11.92
CA CYS A 225 -12.32 -31.11 11.08
C CYS A 225 -11.18 -32.01 11.60
N ARG A 226 -11.57 -33.20 12.06
CA ARG A 226 -10.67 -34.30 12.45
C ARG A 226 -10.03 -34.93 11.23
#